data_AF-A0A7X8ZLV4-F1
#
_entry.id   AF-A0A7X8ZLV4-F1
#
_cell.length_a   1.000
_cell.length_b   1.000
_cell.length_c   1.000
_cell.angle_alpha   90.00
_cell.angle_beta   90.00
_cell.angle_gamma   90.00
#
_symmetry.space_group_name_H-M   'P 1'
#
loop_
_entity.id
_entity.type
_entity.pdbx_description
1 polymer ?
#
loop_
_entity_poly.entity_id
_entity_poly.type
_entity_poly.pdbx_seq_one_letter_code
_entity_poly.pdbx_strand_id
1 'polypeptide(L)'
;MKKFLTVSILLVLALFTSCENKNVGGTASLTVNVNDSRARDFEPTKGSDMITKVEVTLTSLFTLNGQKVTQTIACVDEKAVFKDLPIGKYTLSGKSFNNLNVEISNGSKTIELVPNANTISLQLDKMVGEGIADVAYYYEPLNYPEFSTTLKVEMVNKDGIVVGGLENCTLEKHNGYFLYNQTLPAGSYLLKVQLYSHNVLADGMITAVKIFNGSTYKAQFFLSGNIGNS
;
A
#
# COMPACT_ATOMS: atom_id res chain seq x y z
N MET A 1 71.41 4.35 -19.27
CA MET A 1 70.30 5.05 -18.59
C MET A 1 69.21 5.61 -19.52
N LYS A 2 69.43 5.86 -20.82
CA LYS A 2 68.39 6.39 -21.74
C LYS A 2 67.36 5.37 -22.29
N LYS A 3 67.60 4.05 -22.15
CA LYS A 3 66.68 3.01 -22.69
C LYS A 3 65.61 2.51 -21.72
N PHE A 4 65.76 2.79 -20.41
CA PHE A 4 64.75 2.42 -19.40
C PHE A 4 63.66 3.48 -19.20
N LEU A 5 63.91 4.73 -19.62
CA LEU A 5 62.94 5.81 -19.49
C LEU A 5 61.84 5.76 -20.57
N THR A 6 62.16 5.27 -21.77
CA THR A 6 61.20 5.17 -22.88
C THR A 6 60.18 4.05 -22.71
N VAL A 7 60.54 2.95 -22.04
CA VAL A 7 59.61 1.83 -21.79
C VAL A 7 58.61 2.19 -20.68
N SER A 8 59.03 2.98 -19.69
CA SER A 8 58.14 3.46 -18.62
C SER A 8 57.13 4.51 -19.08
N ILE A 9 57.47 5.32 -20.08
CA ILE A 9 56.54 6.33 -20.65
C ILE A 9 55.47 5.66 -21.53
N LEU A 10 55.79 4.59 -22.25
CA LEU A 10 54.82 3.89 -23.10
C LEU A 10 53.78 3.09 -22.28
N LEU A 11 54.16 2.60 -21.09
CA LEU A 11 53.27 1.84 -20.21
C LEU A 11 52.26 2.73 -19.46
N VAL A 12 52.60 4.00 -19.20
CA VAL A 12 51.69 4.96 -18.56
C VAL A 12 50.62 5.49 -19.52
N LEU A 13 50.90 5.52 -20.84
CA LEU A 13 49.93 5.89 -21.88
C LEU A 13 48.87 4.81 -22.14
N ALA A 14 49.13 3.55 -21.77
CA ALA A 14 48.16 2.46 -21.90
C ALA A 14 47.11 2.41 -20.76
N LEU A 15 47.29 3.21 -19.70
CA LEU A 15 46.36 3.27 -18.56
C LEU A 15 45.26 4.35 -18.70
N PHE A 16 45.27 5.12 -19.78
CA PHE A 16 44.24 6.11 -20.11
C PHE A 16 43.23 5.65 -21.16
N THR A 17 43.17 4.35 -21.48
CA THR A 17 41.96 3.81 -22.07
C THR A 17 40.89 3.76 -20.99
N SER A 18 40.30 4.93 -20.73
CA SER A 18 38.95 5.05 -20.20
C SER A 18 38.12 4.02 -20.95
N CYS A 19 37.60 3.04 -20.22
CA CYS A 19 36.61 2.14 -20.74
C CYS A 19 35.42 3.03 -21.09
N GLU A 20 35.35 3.52 -22.32
CA GLU A 20 34.12 4.03 -22.86
C GLU A 20 33.13 2.90 -22.64
N ASN A 21 32.20 3.11 -21.72
CA ASN A 21 30.97 2.36 -21.68
C ASN A 21 30.40 2.53 -23.08
N LYS A 22 30.66 1.55 -23.95
CA LYS A 22 29.91 1.37 -25.17
C LYS A 22 28.49 1.32 -24.69
N ASN A 23 27.77 2.43 -24.87
CA ASN A 23 26.32 2.41 -24.92
C ASN A 23 26.03 1.27 -25.89
N VAL A 24 25.52 0.16 -25.36
CA VAL A 24 25.10 -0.96 -26.16
C VAL A 24 23.98 -0.39 -27.03
N GLY A 25 24.35 -0.02 -28.26
CA GLY A 25 23.43 0.59 -29.20
C GLY A 25 22.29 -0.39 -29.44
N GLY A 26 21.09 0.00 -29.03
CA GLY A 26 19.91 -0.84 -29.12
C GLY A 26 18.78 -0.28 -28.27
N THR A 27 17.56 -0.56 -28.71
CA THR A 27 16.35 -0.30 -27.93
C THR A 27 15.78 -1.59 -27.38
N ALA A 28 15.02 -1.47 -26.30
CA ALA A 28 14.31 -2.54 -25.64
C ALA A 28 12.82 -2.16 -25.50
N SER A 29 11.98 -3.19 -25.37
CA SER A 29 10.59 -3.03 -24.96
C SER A 29 10.40 -3.65 -23.59
N LEU A 30 9.48 -3.10 -22.80
CA LEU A 30 9.13 -3.56 -21.47
C LEU A 30 7.62 -3.73 -21.36
N THR A 31 7.17 -4.93 -21.01
CA THR A 31 5.82 -5.20 -20.55
C THR A 31 5.84 -5.34 -19.02
N VAL A 32 5.04 -4.51 -18.36
CA VAL A 32 4.83 -4.54 -16.91
C VAL A 32 3.47 -5.14 -16.65
N ASN A 33 3.43 -6.27 -15.96
CA ASN A 33 2.21 -6.80 -15.36
C ASN A 33 2.11 -6.21 -13.95
N VAL A 34 1.08 -5.43 -13.70
CA VAL A 34 0.86 -4.81 -12.40
C VAL A 34 -0.07 -5.70 -11.58
N ASN A 35 0.41 -6.13 -10.42
CA ASN A 35 -0.39 -6.88 -9.47
C ASN A 35 -0.73 -5.95 -8.30
N ASP A 36 -2.01 -5.70 -8.11
CA ASP A 36 -2.51 -5.10 -6.86
C ASP A 36 -3.10 -6.20 -5.98
N SER A 37 -2.27 -6.77 -5.11
CA SER A 37 -2.69 -7.83 -4.19
C SER A 37 -3.76 -7.40 -3.19
N ARG A 38 -4.01 -6.10 -3.03
CA ARG A 38 -4.92 -5.55 -2.03
C ARG A 38 -6.38 -5.58 -2.46
N ALA A 39 -6.65 -5.75 -3.75
CA ALA A 39 -8.01 -5.84 -4.31
C ALA A 39 -8.76 -7.12 -3.88
N ARG A 40 -8.07 -8.11 -3.28
CA ARG A 40 -8.64 -9.42 -2.98
C ARG A 40 -8.91 -9.71 -1.50
N ASP A 41 -8.48 -8.85 -0.57
CA ASP A 41 -8.51 -9.25 0.84
C ASP A 41 -9.80 -8.86 1.56
N PHE A 42 -10.48 -7.77 1.19
CA PHE A 42 -11.80 -7.41 1.72
C PHE A 42 -12.50 -6.54 0.67
N GLU A 43 -13.69 -6.93 0.21
CA GLU A 43 -14.45 -6.16 -0.79
C GLU A 43 -14.62 -4.72 -0.30
N PRO A 44 -14.11 -3.72 -1.05
CA PRO A 44 -14.44 -2.33 -0.76
C PRO A 44 -15.95 -2.17 -0.86
N THR A 45 -16.59 -1.73 0.23
CA THR A 45 -17.98 -1.29 0.20
C THR A 45 -18.11 -0.26 -0.92
N LYS A 46 -19.02 -0.49 -1.88
CA LYS A 46 -19.18 0.33 -3.10
C LYS A 46 -19.05 1.84 -2.81
N GLY A 47 -18.11 2.53 -3.46
CA GLY A 47 -17.86 3.96 -3.23
C GLY A 47 -16.49 4.45 -3.73
N SER A 48 -16.09 5.66 -3.31
CA SER A 48 -14.87 6.41 -3.68
C SER A 48 -13.52 5.73 -3.39
N ASP A 49 -13.56 4.48 -2.97
CA ASP A 49 -12.44 3.75 -2.38
C ASP A 49 -11.93 2.64 -3.31
N MET A 50 -12.59 2.44 -4.46
CA MET A 50 -12.15 1.52 -5.49
C MET A 50 -10.97 2.10 -6.27
N ILE A 51 -9.95 1.27 -6.54
CA ILE A 51 -8.90 1.58 -7.51
C ILE A 51 -9.57 1.79 -8.87
N THR A 52 -9.42 2.98 -9.45
CA THR A 52 -9.95 3.28 -10.79
C THR A 52 -8.86 3.47 -11.83
N LYS A 53 -7.63 3.72 -11.37
CA LYS A 53 -6.52 4.06 -12.25
C LYS A 53 -5.22 3.57 -11.66
N VAL A 54 -4.33 3.07 -12.52
CA VAL A 54 -2.96 2.74 -12.17
C VAL A 54 -2.03 3.41 -13.16
N GLU A 55 -1.00 4.09 -12.67
CA GLU A 55 0.08 4.67 -13.48
C GLU A 55 1.38 3.96 -13.18
N VAL A 56 2.18 3.74 -14.22
CA VAL A 56 3.53 3.19 -14.11
C VAL A 56 4.49 4.20 -14.71
N THR A 57 5.48 4.60 -13.92
CA THR A 57 6.56 5.48 -14.32
C THR A 57 7.86 4.69 -14.36
N LEU A 58 8.58 4.84 -15.47
CA LEU A 58 9.91 4.30 -15.67
C LEU A 58 10.90 5.47 -15.75
N THR A 59 11.96 5.44 -14.94
CA THR A 59 13.01 6.47 -14.90
C THR A 59 14.39 5.85 -15.02
N SER A 60 15.22 6.32 -15.95
CA SER A 60 16.58 5.80 -16.13
C SER A 60 17.50 6.15 -14.95
N LEU A 61 18.40 5.22 -14.63
CA LEU A 61 19.50 5.45 -13.67
C LEU A 61 20.76 6.03 -14.34
N PHE A 62 20.73 6.17 -15.66
CA PHE A 62 21.75 6.84 -16.47
C PHE A 62 21.16 8.10 -17.13
N THR A 63 22.02 8.90 -17.75
CA THR A 63 21.62 10.06 -18.53
C THR A 63 21.89 9.84 -20.02
N LEU A 64 20.98 10.31 -20.85
CA LEU A 64 21.13 10.44 -22.30
C LEU A 64 21.12 11.93 -22.62
N ASN A 65 22.17 12.44 -23.29
CA ASN A 65 22.33 13.86 -23.56
C ASN A 65 22.23 14.75 -22.30
N GLY A 66 22.76 14.26 -21.17
CA GLY A 66 22.74 14.97 -19.88
C GLY A 66 21.41 14.90 -19.12
N GLN A 67 20.39 14.22 -19.63
CA GLN A 67 19.07 14.10 -18.99
C GLN A 67 18.68 12.65 -18.71
N LYS A 68 17.91 12.42 -17.64
CA LYS A 68 17.29 11.10 -17.42
C LYS A 68 16.13 10.90 -18.39
N VAL A 69 15.97 9.67 -18.86
CA VAL A 69 14.80 9.23 -19.62
C VAL A 69 13.71 8.87 -18.62
N THR A 70 12.56 9.56 -18.70
CA THR A 70 11.37 9.26 -17.89
C THR A 70 10.16 9.09 -18.79
N GLN A 71 9.40 8.02 -18.58
CA GLN A 71 8.12 7.80 -19.26
C GLN A 71 7.08 7.35 -18.23
N THR A 72 5.85 7.86 -18.34
CA THR A 72 4.72 7.44 -17.52
C THR A 72 3.60 6.96 -18.41
N ILE A 73 3.04 5.79 -18.10
CA ILE A 73 1.96 5.15 -18.85
C ILE A 73 0.86 4.74 -17.89
N ALA A 74 -0.40 5.02 -18.25
CA ALA A 74 -1.56 4.47 -17.56
C ALA A 74 -1.72 2.99 -17.92
N CYS A 75 -1.99 2.14 -16.93
CA CYS A 75 -2.24 0.73 -17.17
C CYS A 75 -3.60 0.53 -17.82
N VAL A 76 -3.65 -0.43 -18.74
CA VAL A 76 -4.89 -0.97 -19.32
C VAL A 76 -4.86 -2.48 -19.05
N ASP A 77 -5.94 -3.01 -18.48
CA ASP A 77 -6.05 -4.43 -18.10
C ASP A 77 -4.83 -4.93 -17.30
N GLU A 78 -4.47 -4.17 -16.26
CA GLU A 78 -3.35 -4.46 -15.36
C GLU A 78 -1.98 -4.51 -16.05
N LYS A 79 -1.85 -3.93 -17.26
CA LYS A 79 -0.63 -3.94 -18.05
C LYS A 79 -0.20 -2.55 -18.49
N ALA A 80 1.11 -2.30 -18.45
CA ALA A 80 1.74 -1.14 -19.09
C ALA A 80 2.83 -1.61 -20.05
N VAL A 81 2.88 -1.04 -21.25
CA VAL A 81 3.84 -1.43 -22.29
C VAL A 81 4.66 -0.21 -22.72
N PHE A 82 5.96 -0.26 -22.47
CA PHE A 82 6.93 0.72 -22.93
C PHE A 82 7.69 0.16 -24.14
N LYS A 83 7.96 1.02 -25.12
CA LYS A 83 8.66 0.66 -26.36
C LYS A 83 9.83 1.61 -26.60
N ASP A 84 10.77 1.17 -27.42
CA ASP A 84 11.89 1.97 -27.91
C ASP A 84 12.74 2.61 -26.80
N LEU A 85 12.90 1.91 -25.68
CA LEU A 85 13.68 2.37 -24.54
C LEU A 85 15.17 2.06 -24.73
N PRO A 86 16.09 2.97 -24.41
CA PRO A 86 17.50 2.63 -24.37
C PRO A 86 17.78 1.47 -23.40
N ILE A 87 18.72 0.61 -23.75
CA ILE A 87 19.18 -0.48 -22.87
C ILE A 87 19.86 0.12 -21.64
N GLY A 88 19.65 -0.48 -20.46
CA GLY A 88 20.30 -0.04 -19.22
C GLY A 88 19.44 -0.21 -17.98
N LYS A 89 19.90 0.39 -16.87
CA LYS A 89 19.22 0.29 -15.57
C LYS A 89 18.18 1.39 -15.38
N TYR A 90 17.03 1.00 -14.84
CA TYR A 90 15.88 1.87 -14.59
C TYR A 90 15.30 1.62 -13.19
N THR A 91 14.67 2.65 -12.65
CA THR A 91 13.69 2.51 -11.58
C THR A 91 12.31 2.44 -12.22
N LEU A 92 11.60 1.34 -11.95
CA LEU A 92 10.19 1.19 -12.23
C LEU A 92 9.41 1.55 -10.96
N SER A 93 8.43 2.42 -11.06
CA SER A 93 7.52 2.77 -9.98
C SER A 93 6.09 2.75 -10.47
N GLY A 94 5.17 2.32 -9.62
CA GLY A 94 3.75 2.31 -9.93
C GLY A 94 2.95 2.94 -8.81
N LYS A 95 1.82 3.53 -9.18
CA LYS A 95 0.88 4.17 -8.27
C LYS A 95 -0.53 3.78 -8.66
N SER A 96 -1.35 3.44 -7.68
CA SER A 96 -2.79 3.27 -7.88
C SER A 96 -3.54 4.48 -7.31
N PHE A 97 -4.67 4.80 -7.92
CA PHE A 97 -5.50 5.94 -7.58
C PHE A 97 -6.96 5.53 -7.47
N ASN A 98 -7.70 6.23 -6.62
CA ASN A 98 -9.15 6.11 -6.55
C ASN A 98 -9.86 7.01 -7.57
N ASN A 99 -11.20 6.99 -7.57
CA ASN A 99 -12.02 7.79 -8.48
C ASN A 99 -11.90 9.32 -8.28
N LEU A 100 -11.33 9.77 -7.15
CA LEU A 100 -11.00 11.16 -6.87
C LEU A 100 -9.55 11.52 -7.27
N ASN A 101 -8.84 10.60 -7.94
CA ASN A 101 -7.44 10.75 -8.35
C ASN A 101 -6.47 10.95 -7.16
N VAL A 102 -6.81 10.39 -6.00
CA VAL A 102 -5.95 10.33 -4.81
C VAL A 102 -5.16 9.02 -4.84
N GLU A 103 -3.84 9.10 -4.60
CA GLU A 103 -2.98 7.91 -4.53
C GLU A 103 -3.37 7.03 -3.34
N ILE A 104 -3.51 5.72 -3.57
CA ILE A 104 -3.93 4.74 -2.55
C ILE A 104 -2.91 3.61 -2.35
N SER A 105 -2.02 3.36 -3.30
CA SER A 105 -0.75 2.65 -3.05
C SER A 105 0.32 3.03 -4.05
N ASN A 106 1.53 2.61 -3.71
CA ASN A 106 2.64 2.51 -4.64
C ASN A 106 3.45 1.24 -4.46
N GLY A 107 4.37 1.06 -5.40
CA GLY A 107 5.44 0.07 -5.34
C GLY A 107 6.57 0.49 -6.29
N SER A 108 7.78 -0.01 -6.05
CA SER A 108 8.92 0.28 -6.92
C SER A 108 9.94 -0.85 -6.93
N LYS A 109 10.64 -0.97 -8.06
CA LYS A 109 11.72 -1.94 -8.25
C LYS A 109 12.75 -1.39 -9.24
N THR A 110 14.03 -1.66 -8.99
CA THR A 110 15.08 -1.44 -9.99
C THR A 110 15.13 -2.62 -10.96
N ILE A 111 15.19 -2.32 -12.26
CA ILE A 111 15.30 -3.30 -13.34
C ILE A 111 16.45 -2.95 -14.26
N GLU A 112 16.90 -3.94 -15.03
CA GLU A 112 17.86 -3.77 -16.12
C GLU A 112 17.19 -4.23 -17.41
N LEU A 113 17.08 -3.32 -18.38
CA LEU A 113 16.56 -3.63 -19.70
C LEU A 113 17.70 -4.17 -20.54
N VAL A 114 17.47 -5.35 -21.12
CA VAL A 114 18.38 -6.00 -22.08
C VAL A 114 17.76 -6.01 -23.47
N PRO A 115 18.54 -6.26 -24.54
CA PRO A 115 17.97 -6.52 -25.86
C PRO A 115 16.89 -7.61 -25.82
N ASN A 116 15.87 -7.48 -26.66
CA ASN A 116 14.65 -8.31 -26.71
C ASN A 116 13.60 -7.92 -25.65
N ALA A 117 12.37 -8.42 -25.78
CA ALA A 117 11.24 -8.00 -24.94
C ALA A 117 11.45 -8.40 -23.47
N ASN A 118 11.36 -7.41 -22.57
CA ASN A 118 11.46 -7.60 -21.13
C ASN A 118 10.05 -7.70 -20.54
N THR A 119 9.81 -8.66 -19.66
CA THR A 119 8.54 -8.78 -18.93
C THR A 119 8.81 -8.77 -17.44
N ILE A 120 8.14 -7.90 -16.69
CA ILE A 120 8.31 -7.78 -15.25
C ILE A 120 6.96 -7.71 -14.54
N SER A 121 6.89 -8.22 -13.32
CA SER A 121 5.77 -7.98 -12.41
C SER A 121 6.11 -6.86 -11.44
N LEU A 122 5.23 -5.86 -11.34
CA LEU A 122 5.30 -4.81 -10.34
C LEU A 122 4.18 -5.03 -9.31
N GLN A 123 4.55 -5.12 -8.05
CA GLN A 123 3.60 -5.21 -6.93
C GLN A 123 3.33 -3.81 -6.38
N LEU A 124 2.05 -3.48 -6.12
CA LEU A 124 1.64 -2.25 -5.45
C LEU A 124 1.23 -2.54 -4.00
N ASP A 125 2.21 -2.89 -3.18
CA ASP A 125 2.03 -3.45 -1.83
C ASP A 125 2.04 -2.40 -0.70
N LYS A 126 2.50 -1.17 -0.98
CA LYS A 126 2.54 -0.11 0.02
C LYS A 126 1.31 0.78 -0.07
N MET A 127 0.38 0.63 0.88
CA MET A 127 -0.72 1.58 1.06
C MET A 127 -0.17 2.95 1.51
N VAL A 128 -0.80 4.03 1.06
CA VAL A 128 -0.38 5.39 1.40
C VAL A 128 -1.51 6.20 2.01
N GLY A 129 -1.13 7.17 2.83
CA GLY A 129 -2.06 8.10 3.45
C GLY A 129 -2.72 7.56 4.71
N GLU A 130 -3.83 8.18 5.06
CA GLU A 130 -4.63 7.90 6.25
C GLU A 130 -6.12 8.09 5.94
N GLY A 131 -6.96 7.53 6.79
CA GLY A 131 -8.41 7.70 6.71
C GLY A 131 -9.05 7.46 8.08
N ILE A 132 -10.37 7.43 8.12
CA ILE A 132 -11.13 7.39 9.38
C ILE A 132 -11.88 6.08 9.48
N ALA A 133 -11.73 5.36 10.60
CA ALA A 133 -12.65 4.31 11.01
C ALA A 133 -13.78 4.94 11.82
N ASP A 134 -15.02 4.83 11.35
CA ASP A 134 -16.22 5.42 11.95
C ASP A 134 -17.28 4.33 12.10
N VAL A 135 -17.22 3.60 13.23
CA VAL A 135 -18.02 2.39 13.43
C VAL A 135 -18.93 2.55 14.63
N ALA A 136 -20.22 2.48 14.37
CA ALA A 136 -21.25 2.60 15.39
C ALA A 136 -21.72 1.21 15.84
N TYR A 137 -21.96 1.07 17.13
CA TYR A 137 -22.47 -0.15 17.74
C TYR A 137 -23.65 0.17 18.64
N TYR A 138 -24.62 -0.71 18.60
CA TYR A 138 -25.86 -0.63 19.36
C TYR A 138 -26.04 -1.91 20.18
N TYR A 139 -26.65 -1.83 21.35
CA TYR A 139 -27.08 -2.94 22.17
C TYR A 139 -28.37 -2.56 22.90
N GLU A 140 -29.15 -3.54 23.35
CA GLU A 140 -30.40 -3.29 24.09
C GLU A 140 -30.11 -2.93 25.57
N PRO A 141 -30.35 -1.68 26.02
CA PRO A 141 -30.05 -1.26 27.39
C PRO A 141 -30.86 -2.01 28.45
N LEU A 142 -32.07 -2.48 28.10
CA LEU A 142 -32.89 -3.28 29.01
C LEU A 142 -32.22 -4.62 29.36
N ASN A 143 -31.46 -5.19 28.43
CA ASN A 143 -30.71 -6.43 28.64
C ASN A 143 -29.34 -6.17 29.26
N TYR A 144 -28.76 -4.99 29.03
CA TYR A 144 -27.40 -4.62 29.43
C TYR A 144 -27.37 -3.25 30.11
N PRO A 145 -27.90 -3.14 31.34
CA PRO A 145 -28.03 -1.86 32.00
C PRO A 145 -26.66 -1.25 32.34
N GLU A 146 -26.57 0.07 32.19
CA GLU A 146 -25.34 0.86 32.26
C GLU A 146 -24.43 0.52 33.45
N PHE A 147 -24.99 0.33 34.65
CA PHE A 147 -24.24 0.06 35.89
C PHE A 147 -23.50 -1.28 35.87
N SER A 148 -23.90 -2.20 35.00
CA SER A 148 -23.30 -3.53 34.88
C SER A 148 -22.46 -3.70 33.61
N THR A 149 -22.49 -2.71 32.71
CA THR A 149 -21.98 -2.83 31.35
C THR A 149 -20.59 -2.23 31.20
N THR A 150 -19.64 -3.05 30.75
CA THR A 150 -18.29 -2.62 30.35
C THR A 150 -17.97 -3.04 28.93
N LEU A 151 -17.24 -2.20 28.20
CA LEU A 151 -16.80 -2.47 26.86
C LEU A 151 -15.29 -2.67 26.85
N LYS A 152 -14.83 -3.67 26.11
CA LYS A 152 -13.44 -3.80 25.70
C LYS A 152 -13.37 -3.62 24.18
N VAL A 153 -12.53 -2.70 23.73
CA VAL A 153 -12.37 -2.37 22.32
C VAL A 153 -10.89 -2.42 21.98
N GLU A 154 -10.55 -3.12 20.91
CA GLU A 154 -9.18 -3.21 20.38
C GLU A 154 -9.22 -3.10 18.85
N MET A 155 -8.51 -2.11 18.31
CA MET A 155 -8.16 -2.03 16.89
C MET A 155 -6.80 -2.67 16.69
N VAL A 156 -6.74 -3.73 15.89
CA VAL A 156 -5.54 -4.54 15.69
C VAL A 156 -5.09 -4.43 14.23
N ASN A 157 -3.82 -4.09 14.02
CA ASN A 157 -3.25 -4.02 12.68
C ASN A 157 -2.90 -5.42 12.12
N LYS A 158 -2.49 -5.49 10.85
CA LYS A 158 -2.10 -6.75 10.18
C LYS A 158 -0.98 -7.54 10.88
N ASP A 159 -0.17 -6.88 11.70
CA ASP A 159 0.95 -7.47 12.43
C ASP A 159 0.53 -7.94 13.84
N GLY A 160 -0.76 -7.86 14.18
CA GLY A 160 -1.30 -8.28 15.47
C GLY A 160 -1.12 -7.25 16.58
N ILE A 161 -0.66 -6.03 16.27
CA ILE A 161 -0.41 -4.97 17.25
C ILE A 161 -1.69 -4.17 17.48
N VAL A 162 -2.02 -3.91 18.74
CA VAL A 162 -3.12 -3.01 19.12
C VAL A 162 -2.69 -1.57 18.84
N VAL A 163 -3.44 -0.87 18.00
CA VAL A 163 -3.18 0.50 17.54
C VAL A 163 -4.27 1.49 17.94
N GLY A 164 -5.30 1.03 18.66
CA GLY A 164 -6.35 1.86 19.22
C GLY A 164 -7.29 1.03 20.09
N GLY A 165 -8.02 1.69 20.97
CA GLY A 165 -8.96 1.06 21.88
C GLY A 165 -10.10 1.97 22.31
N LEU A 166 -10.60 1.72 23.51
CA LEU A 166 -11.78 2.38 24.10
C LEU A 166 -11.62 3.90 24.21
N GLU A 167 -10.39 4.41 24.28
CA GLU A 167 -10.10 5.85 24.30
C GLU A 167 -10.56 6.59 23.02
N ASN A 168 -10.81 5.86 21.94
CA ASN A 168 -11.34 6.39 20.69
C ASN A 168 -12.87 6.19 20.59
N CYS A 169 -13.54 5.88 21.70
CA CYS A 169 -14.98 5.68 21.75
C CYS A 169 -15.71 6.84 22.43
N THR A 170 -16.79 7.30 21.79
CA THR A 170 -17.85 8.07 22.45
C THR A 170 -18.90 7.08 22.95
N LEU A 171 -19.21 7.07 24.24
CA LEU A 171 -20.12 6.13 24.88
C LEU A 171 -21.40 6.82 25.35
N GLU A 172 -22.56 6.29 24.95
CA GLU A 172 -23.88 6.67 25.48
C GLU A 172 -24.57 5.43 26.04
N LYS A 173 -24.06 4.95 27.19
CA LYS A 173 -24.48 3.66 27.76
C LYS A 173 -25.97 3.57 28.06
N HIS A 174 -26.58 4.69 28.48
CA HIS A 174 -28.02 4.78 28.71
C HIS A 174 -28.84 4.49 27.44
N ASN A 175 -28.33 4.86 26.27
CA ASN A 175 -28.96 4.68 24.97
C ASN A 175 -28.52 3.37 24.29
N GLY A 176 -27.66 2.59 24.94
CA GLY A 176 -27.15 1.34 24.35
C GLY A 176 -26.25 1.59 23.16
N TYR A 177 -25.54 2.71 23.12
CA TYR A 177 -24.83 3.17 21.95
C TYR A 177 -23.37 3.47 22.26
N PHE A 178 -22.50 3.10 21.32
CA PHE A 178 -21.16 3.68 21.27
C PHE A 178 -20.67 3.85 19.84
N LEU A 179 -19.84 4.88 19.66
CA LEU A 179 -19.20 5.21 18.40
C LEU A 179 -17.69 5.07 18.53
N TYR A 180 -17.10 4.18 17.75
CA TYR A 180 -15.66 4.13 17.55
C TYR A 180 -15.26 5.08 16.43
N ASN A 181 -14.41 6.07 16.73
CA ASN A 181 -13.93 7.02 15.74
C ASN A 181 -12.42 7.21 15.86
N GLN A 182 -11.66 6.74 14.88
CA GLN A 182 -10.19 6.84 14.89
C GLN A 182 -9.63 7.14 13.50
N THR A 183 -8.70 8.10 13.41
CA THR A 183 -7.85 8.27 12.23
C THR A 183 -6.71 7.25 12.26
N LEU A 184 -6.55 6.51 11.17
CA LEU A 184 -5.57 5.43 11.02
C LEU A 184 -4.80 5.58 9.72
N PRO A 185 -3.53 5.14 9.66
CA PRO A 185 -2.84 4.94 8.40
C PRO A 185 -3.65 4.05 7.45
N ALA A 186 -3.46 4.23 6.14
CA ALA A 186 -4.06 3.35 5.15
C ALA A 186 -3.56 1.92 5.36
N GLY A 187 -4.50 0.97 5.45
CA GLY A 187 -4.18 -0.36 5.94
C GLY A 187 -5.40 -1.27 6.10
N SER A 188 -5.14 -2.48 6.59
CA SER A 188 -6.17 -3.46 6.96
C SER A 188 -6.06 -3.73 8.45
N TYR A 189 -7.21 -3.75 9.11
CA TYR A 189 -7.33 -3.84 10.55
C TYR A 189 -8.47 -4.76 10.96
N LEU A 190 -8.44 -5.23 12.19
CA LEU A 190 -9.55 -5.89 12.87
C LEU A 190 -9.98 -5.03 14.05
N LEU A 191 -11.23 -4.57 14.03
CA LEU A 191 -11.87 -3.95 15.17
C LEU A 191 -12.58 -5.03 15.98
N LYS A 192 -12.09 -5.28 17.19
CA LYS A 192 -12.68 -6.21 18.15
C LYS A 192 -13.42 -5.41 19.19
N VAL A 193 -14.69 -5.76 19.41
CA VAL A 193 -15.49 -5.21 20.48
C VAL A 193 -16.07 -6.35 21.31
N GLN A 194 -15.99 -6.23 22.62
CA GLN A 194 -16.57 -7.16 23.57
C GLN A 194 -17.40 -6.38 24.59
N LEU A 195 -18.65 -6.82 24.76
CA LEU A 195 -19.60 -6.32 25.73
C LEU A 195 -19.63 -7.27 26.92
N TYR A 196 -19.41 -6.75 28.11
CA TYR A 196 -19.50 -7.51 29.35
C TYR A 196 -20.64 -6.98 30.20
N SER A 197 -21.38 -7.89 30.84
CA SER A 197 -22.34 -7.59 31.89
C SER A 197 -21.88 -8.26 33.19
N HIS A 198 -21.76 -7.50 34.27
CA HIS A 198 -21.26 -8.02 35.56
C HIS A 198 -19.91 -8.75 35.44
N ASN A 199 -19.00 -8.22 34.60
CA ASN A 199 -17.70 -8.81 34.25
C ASN A 199 -17.75 -10.17 33.53
N VAL A 200 -18.92 -10.60 33.09
CA VAL A 200 -19.10 -11.79 32.24
C VAL A 200 -19.25 -11.33 30.80
N LEU A 201 -18.53 -11.96 29.87
CA LEU A 201 -18.67 -11.67 28.44
C LEU A 201 -20.11 -11.98 28.02
N ALA A 202 -20.83 -10.95 27.60
CA ALA A 202 -22.23 -11.03 27.21
C ALA A 202 -22.37 -11.11 25.68
N ASP A 203 -21.57 -10.34 24.95
CA ASP A 203 -21.55 -10.34 23.48
C ASP A 203 -20.21 -9.84 22.95
N GLY A 204 -19.95 -10.02 21.66
CA GLY A 204 -18.80 -9.44 20.99
C GLY A 204 -18.86 -9.55 19.48
N MET A 205 -18.06 -8.71 18.83
CA MET A 205 -17.96 -8.66 17.38
C MET A 205 -16.52 -8.40 16.95
N ILE A 206 -16.12 -9.02 15.84
CA ILE A 206 -14.88 -8.71 15.14
C ILE A 206 -15.26 -8.25 13.73
N THR A 207 -14.86 -7.03 13.38
CA THR A 207 -15.11 -6.42 12.08
C THR A 207 -13.79 -6.16 11.36
N ALA A 208 -13.71 -6.56 10.09
CA ALA A 208 -12.61 -6.16 9.23
C ALA A 208 -12.80 -4.70 8.78
N VAL A 209 -11.77 -3.88 9.01
CA VAL A 209 -11.75 -2.46 8.66
C VAL A 209 -10.63 -2.23 7.65
N LYS A 210 -10.97 -1.68 6.47
CA LYS A 210 -10.03 -1.29 5.44
C LYS A 210 -10.01 0.23 5.33
N ILE A 211 -8.84 0.83 5.52
CA ILE A 211 -8.66 2.29 5.43
C ILE A 211 -7.90 2.62 4.16
N PHE A 212 -8.48 3.52 3.35
CA PHE A 212 -7.82 4.11 2.18
C PHE A 212 -7.54 5.59 2.42
N ASN A 213 -6.64 6.15 1.63
CA ASN A 213 -6.24 7.55 1.73
C ASN A 213 -7.44 8.48 1.55
N GLY A 214 -7.71 9.32 2.55
CA GLY A 214 -8.80 10.29 2.55
C GLY A 214 -10.20 9.66 2.62
N SER A 215 -10.32 8.36 2.91
CA SER A 215 -11.62 7.71 3.02
C SER A 215 -12.13 7.62 4.46
N THR A 216 -13.43 7.39 4.59
CA THR A 216 -14.05 7.05 5.88
C THR A 216 -14.72 5.69 5.76
N TYR A 217 -14.21 4.71 6.48
CA TYR A 217 -14.89 3.44 6.67
C TYR A 217 -16.06 3.64 7.63
N LYS A 218 -17.29 3.47 7.13
CA LYS A 218 -18.51 3.57 7.94
C LYS A 218 -19.20 2.23 8.06
N ALA A 219 -19.52 1.83 9.29
CA ALA A 219 -20.32 0.63 9.55
C ALA A 219 -21.17 0.80 10.81
N GLN A 220 -22.24 0.02 10.90
CA GLN A 220 -23.14 -0.01 12.05
C GLN A 220 -23.49 -1.44 12.40
N PHE A 221 -23.44 -1.79 13.68
CA PHE A 221 -23.69 -3.15 14.16
C PHE A 221 -24.59 -3.16 15.38
N PHE A 222 -25.34 -4.24 15.55
CA PHE A 222 -26.15 -4.48 16.73
C PHE A 222 -25.62 -5.72 17.48
N LEU A 223 -25.25 -5.54 18.74
CA LEU A 223 -24.84 -6.59 19.67
C LEU A 223 -26.13 -7.17 20.29
N SER A 224 -26.52 -8.35 19.80
CA SER A 224 -27.81 -8.99 20.07
C SER A 224 -27.77 -10.05 21.19
N GLY A 225 -26.61 -10.30 21.79
CA GLY A 225 -26.53 -11.09 23.01
C GLY A 225 -26.57 -12.61 22.84
N ASN A 226 -26.10 -13.15 21.71
CA ASN A 226 -26.06 -14.59 21.49
C ASN A 226 -24.63 -15.07 21.19
N ILE A 227 -23.82 -15.25 22.22
CA ILE A 227 -22.72 -16.23 22.16
C ILE A 227 -23.33 -17.60 22.53
N GLY A 228 -24.09 -18.17 21.60
CA GLY A 228 -24.49 -19.57 21.66
C GLY A 228 -23.30 -20.46 21.30
N ASN A 229 -22.67 -21.03 22.34
CA ASN A 229 -21.79 -22.21 22.37
C ASN A 229 -21.25 -22.74 21.03
N SER A 230 -19.95 -22.54 20.79
CA SER A 230 -19.13 -23.51 20.03
C SER A 230 -18.74 -24.69 20.91
#